data_AF-A0A958Z6Y5-F1
#
_entry.id   AF-A0A958Z6Y5-F1
#
_cell.length_a   1.000
_cell.length_b   1.000
_cell.length_c   1.000
_cell.angle_alpha   90.00
_cell.angle_beta   90.00
_cell.angle_gamma   90.00
#
_symmetry.space_group_name_H-M   'P 1'
#
loop_
_entity.id
_entity.type
_entity.pdbx_description
1 polymer ?
#
loop_
_entity_poly.entity_id
_entity_poly.type
_entity_poly.pdbx_seq_one_letter_code
_entity_poly.pdbx_strand_id
1 'polypeptide(L)'
;IVDTPQQAKEMVDKVELYHKDSSKGNWRNNFVVISDDVDDGWETVLENTTDAIGDEVHAEKPFINVTKIHSDAYQQESSAGGDKYPKVTEAIIDAIEKGALVINYFGHGGEDGLARERIFQKPHIIELNNTCKFNCFVTVTCEFTRFDNPFRPTAGEYTFWNANGGAIGLITTTRQIFVSVGITFNSKLDEYLFSYSDNDNFSDDEYPSMAEALRLTKIDPSISSIDQRRLVFFIGDPAMKLAFGSPDIKLTHINDVPLGQGTDNLSALSHVKLSGEVTDVNGNVMTDYNGTLST
;
A
#
# COMPACT_ATOMS: atom_id res chain seq x y z
N ILE A 1 -13.38 -17.21 -3.95
CA ILE A 1 -12.36 -16.23 -4.41
C ILE A 1 -12.03 -16.40 -5.89
N VAL A 2 -11.90 -17.57 -6.52
CA VAL A 2 -12.06 -17.61 -8.00
C VAL A 2 -12.99 -18.77 -8.33
N ASP A 3 -13.93 -18.54 -9.25
CA ASP A 3 -15.03 -19.49 -9.48
C ASP A 3 -14.94 -20.14 -10.87
N THR A 4 -14.00 -19.70 -11.70
CA THR A 4 -13.79 -20.24 -13.06
C THR A 4 -12.30 -20.46 -13.37
N PRO A 5 -11.98 -21.43 -14.24
CA PRO A 5 -10.60 -21.59 -14.74
C PRO A 5 -10.04 -20.34 -15.42
N GLN A 6 -10.90 -19.53 -16.06
CA GLN A 6 -10.50 -18.29 -16.70
C GLN A 6 -10.03 -17.25 -15.67
N GLN A 7 -10.80 -17.02 -14.61
CA GLN A 7 -10.39 -16.13 -13.51
C GLN A 7 -9.11 -16.63 -12.84
N ALA A 8 -8.99 -17.95 -12.61
CA ALA A 8 -7.78 -18.52 -12.05
C ALA A 8 -6.56 -18.24 -12.93
N LYS A 9 -6.71 -18.39 -14.26
CA LYS A 9 -5.67 -18.05 -15.22
C LYS A 9 -5.29 -16.57 -15.16
N GLU A 10 -6.28 -15.67 -15.12
CA GLU A 10 -6.04 -14.23 -15.03
C GLU A 10 -5.23 -13.84 -13.77
N MET A 11 -5.50 -14.48 -12.63
CA MET A 11 -4.73 -14.22 -11.41
C MET A 11 -3.28 -14.72 -11.54
N VAL A 12 -3.06 -15.88 -12.17
CA VAL A 12 -1.71 -16.39 -12.47
C VAL A 12 -0.98 -15.48 -13.46
N ASP A 13 -1.66 -15.03 -14.52
CA ASP A 13 -1.10 -14.12 -15.51
C ASP A 13 -0.67 -12.78 -14.85
N LYS A 14 -1.41 -12.29 -13.85
CA LYS A 14 -1.01 -11.12 -13.04
C LYS A 14 0.28 -11.38 -12.26
N VAL A 15 0.43 -12.55 -11.66
CA VAL A 15 1.67 -12.96 -10.96
C VAL A 15 2.84 -13.01 -11.93
N GLU A 16 2.67 -13.65 -13.10
CA GLU A 16 3.73 -13.67 -14.12
C GLU A 16 4.10 -12.24 -14.57
N LEU A 17 3.10 -11.39 -14.80
CA LEU A 17 3.31 -10.00 -15.21
C LEU A 17 4.04 -9.19 -14.15
N TYR A 18 3.71 -9.36 -12.86
CA TYR A 18 4.35 -8.68 -11.74
C TYR A 18 5.88 -8.85 -11.71
N HIS A 19 6.37 -10.01 -12.18
CA HIS A 19 7.80 -10.34 -12.23
C HIS A 19 8.50 -9.95 -13.54
N LYS A 20 7.79 -9.50 -14.57
CA LYS A 20 8.43 -9.08 -15.84
C LYS A 20 9.25 -7.81 -15.66
N ASP A 21 10.31 -7.67 -16.45
CA ASP A 21 11.12 -6.45 -16.49
C ASP A 21 10.31 -5.20 -16.85
N SER A 22 9.27 -5.36 -17.69
CA SER A 22 8.32 -4.29 -18.04
C SER A 22 7.51 -3.76 -16.85
N SER A 23 7.52 -4.49 -15.73
CA SER A 23 6.82 -4.14 -14.49
C SER A 23 7.76 -3.51 -13.46
N LYS A 24 9.03 -3.29 -13.80
CA LYS A 24 9.94 -2.48 -12.99
C LYS A 24 9.63 -0.99 -13.21
N GLY A 25 9.62 -0.22 -12.13
CA GLY A 25 9.38 1.22 -12.16
C GLY A 25 9.32 1.82 -10.77
N ASN A 26 9.21 3.16 -10.71
CA ASN A 26 9.19 3.93 -9.47
C ASN A 26 8.05 3.55 -8.50
N TRP A 27 6.96 2.97 -8.99
CA TRP A 27 5.85 2.48 -8.17
C TRP A 27 6.28 1.52 -7.05
N ARG A 28 7.41 0.81 -7.25
CA ARG A 28 8.00 -0.12 -6.28
C ARG A 28 8.56 0.54 -5.02
N ASN A 29 8.62 1.88 -4.99
CA ASN A 29 9.05 2.65 -3.83
C ASN A 29 7.88 3.43 -3.21
N ASN A 30 6.68 3.37 -3.77
CA ASN A 30 5.58 4.21 -3.31
C ASN A 30 4.71 3.45 -2.29
N PHE A 31 4.44 4.10 -1.16
CA PHE A 31 3.51 3.63 -0.14
C PHE A 31 2.41 4.67 0.04
N VAL A 32 1.15 4.26 -0.09
CA VAL A 32 0.00 5.17 0.05
C VAL A 32 -0.79 4.75 1.27
N VAL A 33 -0.94 5.67 2.22
CA VAL A 33 -1.79 5.49 3.40
C VAL A 33 -3.02 6.36 3.27
N ILE A 34 -4.19 5.78 3.55
CA ILE A 34 -5.49 6.42 3.33
C ILE A 34 -6.31 6.29 4.61
N SER A 35 -6.82 7.42 5.13
CA SER A 35 -7.77 7.41 6.25
C SER A 35 -9.17 7.81 5.81
N ASP A 36 -10.15 7.22 6.47
CA ASP A 36 -11.51 7.75 6.53
C ASP A 36 -11.55 9.10 7.27
N ASP A 37 -12.64 9.84 7.13
CA ASP A 37 -12.85 11.09 7.85
C ASP A 37 -13.29 10.85 9.30
N VAL A 38 -13.33 11.95 10.07
CA VAL A 38 -13.78 11.97 11.46
C VAL A 38 -15.26 12.37 11.52
N ASP A 39 -16.17 11.39 11.44
CA ASP A 39 -17.62 11.63 11.63
C ASP A 39 -17.93 11.98 13.10
N ASP A 40 -17.30 11.24 14.01
CA ASP A 40 -17.43 11.38 15.45
C ASP A 40 -16.09 11.75 16.10
N GLY A 41 -16.09 12.58 17.14
CA GLY A 41 -14.84 13.08 17.75
C GLY A 41 -13.86 12.03 18.29
N TRP A 42 -14.26 10.76 18.43
CA TRP A 42 -13.35 9.66 18.80
C TRP A 42 -12.59 9.08 17.59
N GLU A 43 -13.09 9.32 16.38
CA GLU A 43 -12.57 8.79 15.12
C GLU A 43 -11.29 9.49 14.63
N THR A 44 -10.86 10.57 15.31
CA THR A 44 -9.54 11.18 15.10
C THR A 44 -8.38 10.18 15.16
N VAL A 45 -8.60 9.04 15.83
CA VAL A 45 -7.62 7.96 15.90
C VAL A 45 -7.36 7.31 14.54
N LEU A 46 -8.34 7.32 13.62
CA LEU A 46 -8.19 6.77 12.26
C LEU A 46 -7.13 7.54 11.48
N GLU A 47 -7.22 8.86 11.49
CA GLU A 47 -6.24 9.73 10.82
C GLU A 47 -4.89 9.70 11.52
N ASN A 48 -4.86 9.84 12.85
CA ASN A 48 -3.61 9.83 13.62
C ASN A 48 -2.82 8.51 13.47
N THR A 49 -3.51 7.36 13.47
CA THR A 49 -2.87 6.07 13.25
C THR A 49 -2.34 5.94 11.83
N THR A 50 -3.11 6.35 10.84
CA THR A 50 -2.69 6.37 9.42
C THR A 50 -1.46 7.27 9.22
N ASP A 51 -1.45 8.44 9.85
CA ASP A 51 -0.36 9.41 9.80
C ASP A 51 0.92 8.85 10.43
N ALA A 52 0.80 8.28 11.63
CA ALA A 52 1.91 7.65 12.34
C ALA A 52 2.52 6.46 11.59
N ILE A 53 1.68 5.61 10.97
CA ILE A 53 2.14 4.51 10.12
C ILE A 53 2.99 5.04 8.96
N GLY A 54 2.51 6.09 8.29
CA GLY A 54 3.25 6.71 7.19
C GLY A 54 4.59 7.28 7.64
N ASP A 55 4.63 7.93 8.80
CA ASP A 55 5.86 8.50 9.35
C ASP A 55 6.87 7.43 9.78
N GLU A 56 6.41 6.36 10.43
CA GLU A 56 7.28 5.27 10.90
C GLU A 56 7.92 4.54 9.71
N VAL A 57 7.14 4.19 8.68
CA VAL A 57 7.68 3.56 7.47
C VAL A 57 8.68 4.49 6.77
N HIS A 58 8.43 5.79 6.74
CA HIS A 58 9.38 6.75 6.17
C HIS A 58 10.68 6.84 6.99
N ALA A 59 10.59 6.81 8.32
CA ALA A 59 11.75 6.86 9.20
C ALA A 59 12.61 5.60 9.07
N GLU A 60 11.98 4.42 9.06
CA GLU A 60 12.66 3.13 9.03
C GLU A 60 13.13 2.74 7.62
N LYS A 61 12.37 3.13 6.58
CA LYS A 61 12.70 2.89 5.17
C LYS A 61 12.67 4.19 4.35
N PRO A 62 13.69 5.07 4.48
CA PRO A 62 13.72 6.39 3.82
C PRO A 62 13.65 6.37 2.28
N PHE A 63 13.89 5.22 1.65
CA PHE A 63 13.76 5.05 0.20
C PHE A 63 12.28 4.86 -0.26
N ILE A 64 11.35 4.67 0.69
CA ILE A 64 9.92 4.59 0.44
C ILE A 64 9.32 6.01 0.41
N ASN A 65 8.67 6.33 -0.70
CA ASN A 65 7.91 7.55 -0.90
C ASN A 65 6.50 7.38 -0.31
N VAL A 66 6.28 7.98 0.86
CA VAL A 66 4.99 7.92 1.54
C VAL A 66 4.07 9.03 1.02
N THR A 67 2.87 8.66 0.57
CA THR A 67 1.78 9.57 0.22
C THR A 67 0.63 9.37 1.20
N LYS A 68 0.21 10.44 1.88
CA LYS A 68 -0.90 10.40 2.84
C LYS A 68 -2.15 11.02 2.21
N ILE A 69 -3.26 10.29 2.22
CA ILE A 69 -4.56 10.74 1.74
C ILE A 69 -5.53 10.67 2.92
N HIS A 70 -5.63 11.78 3.67
CA HIS A 70 -6.61 11.94 4.73
C HIS A 70 -7.89 12.53 4.15
N SER A 71 -9.05 11.91 4.41
CA SER A 71 -10.30 12.37 3.81
C SER A 71 -10.64 13.81 4.23
N ASP A 72 -10.38 14.18 5.49
CA ASP A 72 -10.58 15.54 6.01
C ASP A 72 -9.61 16.60 5.45
N ALA A 73 -8.57 16.17 4.71
CA ALA A 73 -7.71 17.10 3.96
C ALA A 73 -8.33 17.58 2.64
N TYR A 74 -9.48 17.03 2.25
CA TYR A 74 -10.21 17.37 1.03
C TYR A 74 -11.58 17.95 1.35
N GLN A 75 -12.15 18.70 0.40
CA GLN A 75 -13.47 19.28 0.56
C GLN A 75 -14.56 18.20 0.48
N GLN A 76 -15.36 18.08 1.54
CA GLN A 76 -16.60 17.29 1.53
C GLN A 76 -17.68 18.00 0.69
N GLU A 77 -18.38 17.23 -0.13
CA GLU A 77 -19.47 17.70 -0.98
C GLU A 77 -20.78 17.00 -0.63
N SER A 78 -21.81 17.77 -0.25
CA SER A 78 -23.13 17.24 0.03
C SER A 78 -23.92 16.93 -1.23
N SER A 79 -24.54 15.76 -1.27
CA SER A 79 -25.41 15.33 -2.38
C SER A 79 -26.72 14.74 -1.86
N ALA A 80 -27.71 14.56 -2.75
CA ALA A 80 -28.96 13.88 -2.40
C ALA A 80 -28.76 12.41 -1.94
N GLY A 81 -27.61 11.80 -2.26
CA GLY A 81 -27.23 10.46 -1.82
C GLY A 81 -26.39 10.43 -0.54
N GLY A 82 -26.27 11.54 0.17
CA GLY A 82 -25.34 11.75 1.29
C GLY A 82 -24.03 12.40 0.87
N ASP A 83 -23.18 12.66 1.85
CA ASP A 83 -21.90 13.34 1.64
C ASP A 83 -20.90 12.47 0.88
N LYS A 84 -19.97 13.13 0.19
CA LYS A 84 -18.95 12.51 -0.66
C LYS A 84 -17.65 13.29 -0.60
N TYR A 85 -16.55 12.60 -0.89
CA TYR A 85 -15.26 13.22 -1.19
C TYR A 85 -14.78 12.88 -2.61
N PRO A 86 -15.29 13.56 -3.67
CA PRO A 86 -14.89 13.25 -5.04
C PRO A 86 -13.38 13.38 -5.27
N LYS A 87 -12.73 14.34 -4.59
CA LYS A 87 -11.28 14.54 -4.68
C LYS A 87 -10.45 13.49 -3.96
N VAL A 88 -10.98 12.86 -2.90
CA VAL A 88 -10.35 11.68 -2.29
C VAL A 88 -10.44 10.50 -3.24
N THR A 89 -11.62 10.26 -3.84
CA THR A 89 -11.78 9.21 -4.86
C THR A 89 -10.80 9.38 -6.02
N GLU A 90 -10.68 10.60 -6.56
CA GLU A 90 -9.72 10.93 -7.62
C GLU A 90 -8.28 10.64 -7.16
N ALA A 91 -7.89 11.10 -5.97
CA ALA A 91 -6.55 10.89 -5.43
C ALA A 91 -6.21 9.40 -5.24
N ILE A 92 -7.17 8.58 -4.75
CA ILE A 92 -6.99 7.14 -4.59
C ILE A 92 -6.81 6.44 -5.94
N ILE A 93 -7.68 6.73 -6.91
CA ILE A 93 -7.60 6.15 -8.26
C ILE A 93 -6.26 6.55 -8.91
N ASP A 94 -5.91 7.82 -8.85
CA ASP A 94 -4.65 8.35 -9.38
C ASP A 94 -3.45 7.65 -8.77
N ALA A 95 -3.43 7.46 -7.45
CA ALA A 95 -2.32 6.82 -6.75
C ALA A 95 -2.17 5.36 -7.17
N ILE A 96 -3.28 4.64 -7.32
CA ILE A 96 -3.29 3.24 -7.79
C ILE A 96 -2.82 3.15 -9.24
N GLU A 97 -3.31 4.00 -10.15
CA GLU A 97 -2.98 3.98 -11.58
C GLU A 97 -1.56 4.47 -11.90
N LYS A 98 -1.09 5.50 -11.20
CA LYS A 98 0.33 5.93 -11.24
C LYS A 98 1.21 4.79 -10.76
N GLY A 99 0.77 4.09 -9.72
CA GLY A 99 1.35 2.86 -9.19
C GLY A 99 1.91 3.07 -7.78
N ALA A 100 1.54 2.13 -6.90
CA ALA A 100 2.07 2.03 -5.55
C ALA A 100 2.43 0.58 -5.23
N LEU A 101 3.46 0.37 -4.42
CA LEU A 101 3.84 -0.96 -3.94
C LEU A 101 2.80 -1.47 -2.94
N VAL A 102 2.42 -0.60 -2.01
CA VAL A 102 1.41 -0.87 -0.97
C VAL A 102 0.40 0.27 -0.94
N ILE A 103 -0.88 -0.09 -0.88
CA ILE A 103 -1.99 0.79 -0.52
C ILE A 103 -2.52 0.30 0.83
N ASN A 104 -2.53 1.16 1.85
CA ASN A 104 -3.04 0.82 3.18
C ASN A 104 -4.18 1.77 3.54
N TYR A 105 -5.38 1.21 3.68
CA TYR A 105 -6.57 1.93 4.10
C TYR A 105 -6.97 1.58 5.53
N PHE A 106 -7.24 2.60 6.33
CA PHE A 106 -7.75 2.46 7.69
C PHE A 106 -8.98 3.34 7.94
N GLY A 107 -10.09 2.71 8.35
CA GLY A 107 -11.36 3.37 8.64
C GLY A 107 -12.57 2.49 8.33
N HIS A 108 -13.74 3.09 8.05
CA HIS A 108 -14.96 2.33 7.79
C HIS A 108 -14.96 1.63 6.43
N GLY A 109 -15.71 0.55 6.33
CA GLY A 109 -15.78 -0.21 5.10
C GLY A 109 -16.89 -1.21 5.11
N GLY A 110 -17.07 -1.84 3.95
CA GLY A 110 -18.00 -2.94 3.79
C GLY A 110 -17.82 -3.62 2.45
N GLU A 111 -18.74 -4.55 2.19
CA GLU A 111 -18.70 -5.39 0.99
C GLU A 111 -18.83 -4.60 -0.33
N ASP A 112 -19.26 -3.33 -0.30
CA ASP A 112 -19.44 -2.48 -1.49
C ASP A 112 -18.35 -1.42 -1.69
N GLY A 113 -17.49 -1.19 -0.69
CA GLY A 113 -16.44 -0.16 -0.77
C GLY A 113 -15.89 0.29 0.58
N LEU A 114 -15.14 1.38 0.53
CA LEU A 114 -14.51 2.07 1.66
C LEU A 114 -15.23 3.38 1.98
N ALA A 115 -15.24 3.77 3.25
CA ALA A 115 -15.95 4.92 3.82
C ALA A 115 -17.48 4.90 3.65
N ARG A 116 -18.20 5.66 4.47
CA ARG A 116 -19.65 5.89 4.29
C ARG A 116 -19.92 6.81 3.08
N GLU A 117 -18.96 7.67 2.79
CA GLU A 117 -18.91 8.71 1.76
C GLU A 117 -18.60 8.10 0.40
N ARG A 118 -18.21 6.82 0.39
CA ARG A 118 -17.99 5.98 -0.78
C ARG A 118 -16.76 6.41 -1.59
N ILE A 119 -15.65 6.63 -0.89
CA ILE A 119 -14.42 7.13 -1.48
C ILE A 119 -13.78 6.11 -2.45
N PHE A 120 -14.08 4.81 -2.31
CA PHE A 120 -13.62 3.75 -3.21
C PHE A 120 -14.64 2.61 -3.29
N GLN A 121 -15.21 2.35 -4.47
CA GLN A 121 -16.32 1.41 -4.66
C GLN A 121 -16.08 0.47 -5.85
N LYS A 122 -16.90 -0.60 -5.94
CA LYS A 122 -16.87 -1.57 -7.04
C LYS A 122 -16.77 -0.96 -8.46
N PRO A 123 -17.56 0.07 -8.83
CA PRO A 123 -17.44 0.67 -10.17
C PRO A 123 -16.04 1.26 -10.42
N HIS A 124 -15.49 1.99 -9.44
CA HIS A 124 -14.13 2.54 -9.53
C HIS A 124 -13.09 1.42 -9.68
N ILE A 125 -13.24 0.34 -8.89
CA ILE A 125 -12.33 -0.81 -8.89
C ILE A 125 -12.28 -1.53 -10.24
N ILE A 126 -13.43 -1.71 -10.88
CA ILE A 126 -13.55 -2.39 -12.18
C ILE A 126 -12.89 -1.57 -13.28
N GLU A 127 -12.91 -0.24 -13.16
CA GLU A 127 -12.34 0.68 -14.14
C GLU A 127 -10.82 0.89 -13.99
N LEU A 128 -10.23 0.50 -12.84
CA LEU A 128 -8.79 0.62 -12.61
C LEU A 128 -7.95 -0.04 -13.71
N ASN A 129 -6.93 0.68 -14.16
CA ASN A 129 -6.01 0.22 -15.18
C ASN A 129 -4.53 0.46 -14.82
N ASN A 130 -4.07 -0.15 -13.73
CA ASN A 130 -2.69 -0.16 -13.27
C ASN A 130 -1.92 -1.43 -13.72
N THR A 131 -2.07 -1.82 -14.99
CA THR A 131 -1.36 -2.98 -15.56
C THR A 131 0.15 -2.86 -15.31
N CYS A 132 0.79 -3.97 -14.92
CA CYS A 132 2.21 -4.05 -14.52
C CYS A 132 2.57 -3.37 -13.19
N LYS A 133 1.62 -2.73 -12.49
CA LYS A 133 1.86 -1.99 -11.24
C LYS A 133 0.84 -2.38 -10.16
N PHE A 134 0.67 -3.68 -9.98
CA PHE A 134 -0.32 -4.24 -9.06
C PHE A 134 0.18 -4.09 -7.61
N ASN A 135 -0.61 -3.46 -6.74
CA ASN A 135 -0.21 -3.21 -5.35
C ASN A 135 -0.53 -4.39 -4.42
N CYS A 136 0.11 -4.43 -3.26
CA CYS A 136 -0.50 -5.07 -2.09
C CYS A 136 -1.53 -4.10 -1.50
N PHE A 137 -2.79 -4.54 -1.39
CA PHE A 137 -3.85 -3.71 -0.83
C PHE A 137 -4.19 -4.20 0.59
N VAL A 138 -3.86 -3.36 1.57
CA VAL A 138 -4.14 -3.58 2.98
C VAL A 138 -5.44 -2.87 3.33
N THR A 139 -6.41 -3.61 3.86
CA THR A 139 -7.66 -3.08 4.39
C THR A 139 -7.95 -3.71 5.74
N VAL A 140 -7.59 -3.01 6.81
CA VAL A 140 -7.95 -3.38 8.19
C VAL A 140 -9.26 -2.69 8.57
N THR A 141 -10.33 -3.06 7.85
CA THR A 141 -11.65 -2.42 7.94
C THR A 141 -12.76 -3.45 8.20
N CYS A 142 -14.04 -3.12 8.04
CA CYS A 142 -15.12 -4.10 8.14
C CYS A 142 -15.41 -4.73 6.77
N GLU A 143 -15.42 -6.06 6.70
CA GLU A 143 -16.07 -6.85 5.63
C GLU A 143 -15.69 -6.54 4.16
N PHE A 144 -14.58 -5.84 3.91
CA PHE A 144 -14.17 -5.46 2.56
C PHE A 144 -13.96 -6.67 1.64
N THR A 145 -13.56 -7.83 2.19
CA THR A 145 -13.39 -9.08 1.44
C THR A 145 -14.08 -10.25 2.14
N ARG A 146 -15.41 -10.21 2.22
CA ARG A 146 -16.23 -11.32 2.71
C ARG A 146 -16.42 -12.42 1.65
N PHE A 147 -15.32 -13.11 1.33
CA PHE A 147 -15.26 -14.11 0.25
C PHE A 147 -16.04 -15.41 0.52
N ASP A 148 -16.63 -15.58 1.71
CA ASP A 148 -17.37 -16.79 2.08
C ASP A 148 -18.87 -16.70 1.76
N ASN A 149 -19.32 -15.61 1.14
CA ASN A 149 -20.67 -15.48 0.58
C ASN A 149 -20.64 -15.50 -0.97
N PRO A 150 -20.87 -16.66 -1.61
CA PRO A 150 -20.77 -16.79 -3.07
C PRO A 150 -21.85 -16.01 -3.84
N PHE A 151 -22.90 -15.53 -3.16
CA PHE A 151 -23.98 -14.77 -3.78
C PHE A 151 -23.73 -13.27 -3.81
N ARG A 152 -22.66 -12.80 -3.17
CA ARG A 152 -22.34 -11.37 -3.06
C ARG A 152 -20.84 -11.13 -3.17
N PRO A 153 -20.33 -11.03 -4.41
CA PRO A 153 -18.98 -10.56 -4.64
C PRO A 153 -18.72 -9.22 -3.97
N THR A 154 -17.60 -9.13 -3.25
CA THR A 154 -17.22 -7.96 -2.46
C THR A 154 -16.30 -7.01 -3.21
N ALA A 155 -16.18 -5.76 -2.75
CA ALA A 155 -15.27 -4.79 -3.32
C ALA A 155 -13.83 -5.31 -3.33
N GLY A 156 -13.37 -5.93 -2.24
CA GLY A 156 -12.03 -6.54 -2.21
C GLY A 156 -11.86 -7.70 -3.19
N GLU A 157 -12.88 -8.54 -3.40
CA GLU A 157 -12.82 -9.56 -4.45
C GLU A 157 -12.65 -8.95 -5.85
N TYR A 158 -13.40 -7.89 -6.19
CA TYR A 158 -13.20 -7.16 -7.44
C TYR A 158 -11.80 -6.52 -7.54
N THR A 159 -11.24 -6.03 -6.42
CA THR A 159 -9.89 -5.45 -6.39
C THR A 159 -8.84 -6.51 -6.74
N PHE A 160 -9.04 -7.75 -6.31
CA PHE A 160 -8.16 -8.86 -6.69
C PHE A 160 -8.41 -9.31 -8.14
N TRP A 161 -9.68 -9.47 -8.54
CA TRP A 161 -10.10 -10.04 -9.83
C TRP A 161 -9.87 -9.17 -11.05
N ASN A 162 -9.65 -7.86 -10.89
CA ASN A 162 -9.38 -7.00 -12.02
C ASN A 162 -8.08 -7.46 -12.73
N ALA A 163 -8.21 -8.01 -13.94
CA ALA A 163 -7.08 -8.54 -14.72
C ALA A 163 -6.14 -7.44 -15.24
N ASN A 164 -6.65 -6.22 -15.42
CA ASN A 164 -5.91 -5.08 -15.98
C ASN A 164 -5.51 -4.05 -14.89
N GLY A 165 -5.90 -4.28 -13.64
CA GLY A 165 -5.64 -3.37 -12.53
C GLY A 165 -5.84 -3.99 -11.16
N GLY A 166 -6.09 -3.14 -10.16
CA GLY A 166 -6.28 -3.54 -8.77
C GLY A 166 -5.00 -4.07 -8.12
N ALA A 167 -5.16 -5.10 -7.28
CA ALA A 167 -4.11 -5.59 -6.40
C ALA A 167 -3.50 -6.91 -6.88
N ILE A 168 -2.23 -7.17 -6.54
CA ILE A 168 -1.60 -8.49 -6.70
C ILE A 168 -1.89 -9.41 -5.52
N GLY A 169 -2.11 -8.80 -4.35
CA GLY A 169 -2.51 -9.48 -3.13
C GLY A 169 -3.24 -8.54 -2.19
N LEU A 170 -4.08 -9.11 -1.33
CA LEU A 170 -4.82 -8.37 -0.31
C LEU A 170 -4.41 -8.84 1.07
N ILE A 171 -4.32 -7.92 2.02
CA ILE A 171 -4.35 -8.21 3.46
C ILE A 171 -5.61 -7.55 4.01
N THR A 172 -6.64 -8.35 4.23
CA THR A 172 -8.02 -7.85 4.30
C THR A 172 -8.86 -8.61 5.31
N THR A 173 -9.89 -7.96 5.82
CA THR A 173 -10.85 -8.52 6.78
C THR A 173 -12.07 -9.16 6.11
N THR A 174 -12.51 -10.28 6.66
CA THR A 174 -13.73 -11.00 6.24
C THR A 174 -14.97 -10.64 7.07
N ARG A 175 -14.79 -9.98 8.21
CA ARG A 175 -15.83 -9.62 9.20
C ARG A 175 -15.52 -8.25 9.80
N GLN A 176 -16.45 -7.75 10.60
CA GLN A 176 -16.25 -6.55 11.42
C GLN A 176 -15.03 -6.72 12.36
N ILE A 177 -14.21 -5.67 12.42
CA ILE A 177 -13.05 -5.55 13.31
C ILE A 177 -13.24 -4.35 14.24
N PHE A 178 -12.78 -4.42 15.49
CA PHE A 178 -12.79 -3.25 16.37
C PHE A 178 -11.65 -2.31 16.00
N VAL A 179 -11.91 -1.00 16.05
CA VAL A 179 -10.90 0.04 15.77
C VAL A 179 -9.63 -0.15 16.61
N SER A 180 -9.76 -0.50 17.89
CA SER A 180 -8.62 -0.73 18.77
C SER A 180 -7.74 -1.89 18.32
N VAL A 181 -8.34 -2.96 17.80
CA VAL A 181 -7.59 -4.07 17.19
C VAL A 181 -7.00 -3.62 15.86
N GLY A 182 -7.76 -2.89 15.06
CA GLY A 182 -7.31 -2.36 13.78
C GLY A 182 -6.05 -1.51 13.90
N ILE A 183 -5.98 -0.62 14.90
CA ILE A 183 -4.80 0.21 15.19
C ILE A 183 -3.57 -0.67 15.42
N THR A 184 -3.61 -1.53 16.43
CA THR A 184 -2.46 -2.38 16.77
C THR A 184 -2.08 -3.31 15.64
N PHE A 185 -3.07 -3.88 14.95
CA PHE A 185 -2.84 -4.81 13.86
C PHE A 185 -2.16 -4.12 12.67
N ASN A 186 -2.61 -2.91 12.31
CA ASN A 186 -2.04 -2.19 11.18
C ASN A 186 -0.60 -1.74 11.47
N SER A 187 -0.34 -1.17 12.64
CA SER A 187 1.02 -0.81 13.06
C SER A 187 1.97 -2.02 13.08
N LYS A 188 1.54 -3.16 13.63
CA LYS A 188 2.36 -4.38 13.62
C LYS A 188 2.51 -5.01 12.24
N LEU A 189 1.50 -4.90 11.39
CA LEU A 189 1.60 -5.40 10.04
C LEU A 189 2.70 -4.68 9.25
N ASP A 190 2.77 -3.36 9.36
CA ASP A 190 3.75 -2.58 8.60
C ASP A 190 5.19 -2.86 9.07
N GLU A 191 5.42 -3.06 10.37
CA GLU A 191 6.71 -3.53 10.92
C GLU A 191 7.22 -4.79 10.20
N TYR A 192 6.36 -5.80 10.01
CA TYR A 192 6.74 -7.02 9.32
C TYR A 192 6.74 -6.88 7.79
N LEU A 193 5.81 -6.13 7.22
CA LEU A 193 5.66 -5.98 5.77
C LEU A 193 6.84 -5.22 5.16
N PHE A 194 7.37 -4.24 5.90
CA PHE A 194 8.54 -3.45 5.53
C PHE A 194 9.82 -3.90 6.24
N SER A 195 9.83 -5.04 6.95
CA SER A 195 11.05 -5.62 7.54
C SER A 195 11.81 -4.65 8.45
N TYR A 196 11.14 -4.15 9.49
CA TYR A 196 11.76 -3.37 10.57
C TYR A 196 11.27 -3.82 11.97
N SER A 197 10.67 -5.02 12.05
CA SER A 197 10.28 -5.60 13.33
C SER A 197 11.45 -6.29 14.03
N ASP A 198 11.68 -5.94 15.29
CA ASP A 198 12.63 -6.67 16.16
C ASP A 198 12.10 -8.05 16.63
N ASN A 199 10.84 -8.39 16.32
CA ASN A 199 10.15 -9.58 16.82
C ASN A 199 10.15 -10.75 15.82
N ASP A 200 11.09 -10.80 14.87
CA ASP A 200 11.26 -11.92 13.95
C ASP A 200 12.74 -12.31 13.74
N ASN A 201 13.02 -13.08 12.69
CA ASN A 201 14.37 -13.53 12.33
C ASN A 201 14.82 -12.99 10.96
N PHE A 202 14.11 -12.02 10.41
CA PHE A 202 14.49 -11.35 9.17
C PHE A 202 15.45 -10.22 9.51
N SER A 203 16.48 -10.01 8.70
CA SER A 203 17.26 -8.78 8.77
C SER A 203 16.44 -7.61 8.21
N ASP A 204 16.79 -6.38 8.55
CA ASP A 204 16.06 -5.20 8.08
C ASP A 204 16.01 -5.05 6.54
N ASP A 205 16.90 -5.72 5.80
CA ASP A 205 16.91 -5.73 4.33
C ASP A 205 16.42 -7.06 3.72
N GLU A 206 15.92 -7.98 4.55
CA GLU A 206 15.36 -9.26 4.10
C GLU A 206 13.84 -9.30 4.28
N TYR A 207 13.11 -8.93 3.24
CA TYR A 207 11.66 -8.84 3.33
C TYR A 207 10.97 -10.22 3.32
N PRO A 208 10.04 -10.51 4.25
CA PRO A 208 9.17 -11.70 4.18
C PRO A 208 8.22 -11.64 2.97
N SER A 209 7.55 -12.76 2.67
CA SER A 209 6.41 -12.71 1.75
C SER A 209 5.25 -11.94 2.40
N MET A 210 4.32 -11.41 1.59
CA MET A 210 3.16 -10.69 2.13
C MET A 210 2.32 -11.56 3.08
N ALA A 211 2.17 -12.86 2.75
CA ALA A 211 1.48 -13.81 3.61
C ALA A 211 2.26 -14.14 4.88
N GLU A 212 3.59 -14.18 4.81
CA GLU A 212 4.44 -14.41 5.98
C GLU A 212 4.44 -13.19 6.93
N ALA A 213 4.47 -11.97 6.40
CA ALA A 213 4.27 -10.76 7.19
C ALA A 213 2.94 -10.79 7.95
N LEU A 214 1.85 -11.20 7.29
CA LEU A 214 0.57 -11.40 7.96
C LEU A 214 0.62 -12.52 9.03
N ARG A 215 1.32 -13.62 8.76
CA ARG A 215 1.47 -14.72 9.74
C ARG A 215 2.21 -14.22 10.98
N LEU A 216 3.31 -13.49 10.81
CA LEU A 216 4.11 -12.87 11.87
C LEU A 216 3.25 -11.90 12.69
N THR A 217 2.52 -11.00 12.02
CA THR A 217 1.57 -10.07 12.66
C THR A 217 0.59 -10.80 13.56
N LYS A 218 0.01 -11.91 13.08
CA LYS A 218 -0.96 -12.70 13.86
C LYS A 218 -0.35 -13.43 15.05
N ILE A 219 0.96 -13.65 15.08
CA ILE A 219 1.63 -14.31 16.21
C ILE A 219 2.43 -13.34 17.08
N ASP A 220 2.51 -12.06 16.70
CA ASP A 220 3.14 -11.02 17.52
C ASP A 220 2.53 -11.01 18.93
N PRO A 221 3.34 -10.86 19.99
CA PRO A 221 2.85 -10.87 21.37
C PRO A 221 1.69 -9.90 21.65
N SER A 222 1.64 -8.74 20.96
CA SER A 222 0.57 -7.76 21.10
C SER A 222 -0.75 -8.15 20.42
N ILE A 223 -0.72 -9.12 19.49
CA ILE A 223 -1.87 -9.56 18.69
C ILE A 223 -2.31 -10.99 19.01
N SER A 224 -1.38 -11.87 19.36
CA SER A 224 -1.58 -13.34 19.42
C SER A 224 -2.74 -13.82 20.31
N SER A 225 -3.09 -13.02 21.33
CA SER A 225 -4.20 -13.27 22.26
C SER A 225 -5.55 -12.66 21.84
N ILE A 226 -5.57 -11.83 20.80
CA ILE A 226 -6.76 -11.16 20.29
C ILE A 226 -7.48 -12.06 19.28
N ASP A 227 -8.71 -12.48 19.56
CA ASP A 227 -9.45 -13.41 18.68
C ASP A 227 -9.72 -12.84 17.28
N GLN A 228 -9.94 -11.53 17.15
CA GLN A 228 -10.19 -10.87 15.85
C GLN A 228 -9.02 -10.97 14.87
N ARG A 229 -7.81 -11.36 15.31
CA ARG A 229 -6.67 -11.66 14.40
C ARG A 229 -7.00 -12.72 13.36
N ARG A 230 -7.96 -13.60 13.65
CA ARG A 230 -8.41 -14.68 12.76
C ARG A 230 -9.29 -14.19 11.61
N LEU A 231 -9.74 -12.93 11.66
CA LEU A 231 -10.64 -12.33 10.68
C LEU A 231 -9.88 -11.68 9.51
N VAL A 232 -8.58 -11.43 9.68
CA VAL A 232 -7.68 -10.88 8.66
C VAL A 232 -7.11 -12.02 7.83
N PHE A 233 -7.16 -11.92 6.50
CA PHE A 233 -6.72 -12.94 5.56
C PHE A 233 -5.78 -12.34 4.53
N PHE A 234 -4.86 -13.18 4.05
CA PHE A 234 -4.11 -12.89 2.85
C PHE A 234 -4.82 -13.54 1.66
N ILE A 235 -5.07 -12.75 0.61
CA ILE A 235 -5.63 -13.23 -0.67
C ILE A 235 -4.58 -12.99 -1.75
N GLY A 236 -4.13 -14.05 -2.42
CA GLY A 236 -3.08 -13.99 -3.44
C GLY A 236 -2.17 -15.22 -3.38
N ASP A 237 -1.03 -15.16 -4.06
CA ASP A 237 0.01 -16.18 -3.95
C ASP A 237 0.86 -15.95 -2.66
N PRO A 238 0.83 -16.88 -1.69
CA PRO A 238 1.49 -16.70 -0.40
C PRO A 238 3.02 -16.69 -0.47
N ALA A 239 3.62 -17.14 -1.58
CA ALA A 239 5.06 -17.11 -1.78
C ALA A 239 5.56 -15.74 -2.27
N MET A 240 4.65 -14.87 -2.74
CA MET A 240 5.04 -13.57 -3.30
C MET A 240 5.53 -12.60 -2.24
N LYS A 241 6.70 -12.01 -2.50
CA LYS A 241 7.23 -10.86 -1.79
C LYS A 241 6.78 -9.56 -2.47
N LEU A 242 6.76 -8.48 -1.71
CA LEU A 242 6.69 -7.15 -2.29
C LEU A 242 7.91 -6.92 -3.18
N ALA A 243 7.69 -6.37 -4.37
CA ALA A 243 8.74 -6.08 -5.34
C ALA A 243 9.44 -4.76 -5.02
N PHE A 244 10.06 -4.64 -3.84
CA PHE A 244 10.86 -3.47 -3.47
C PHE A 244 11.89 -3.10 -4.56
N GLY A 245 12.12 -1.80 -4.73
CA GLY A 245 13.15 -1.29 -5.64
C GLY A 245 14.54 -1.80 -5.24
N SER A 246 15.35 -2.19 -6.22
CA SER A 246 16.75 -2.55 -6.02
C SER A 246 17.53 -2.37 -7.33
N PRO A 247 18.84 -2.11 -7.28
CA PRO A 247 19.65 -1.77 -6.09
C PRO A 247 19.36 -0.36 -5.54
N ASP A 248 20.00 0.01 -4.43
CA ASP A 248 19.81 1.31 -3.78
C ASP A 248 20.37 2.46 -4.60
N ILE A 249 19.70 3.62 -4.52
CA ILE A 249 20.11 4.85 -5.19
C ILE A 249 20.29 5.93 -4.15
N LYS A 250 21.51 6.46 -4.06
CA LYS A 250 21.85 7.52 -3.12
C LYS A 250 22.15 8.82 -3.87
N LEU A 251 21.32 9.83 -3.64
CA LEU A 251 21.60 11.18 -4.11
C LEU A 251 22.83 11.73 -3.37
N THR A 252 23.78 12.31 -4.09
CA THR A 252 25.01 12.87 -3.50
C THR A 252 25.15 14.36 -3.77
N HIS A 253 24.60 14.86 -4.88
CA HIS A 253 24.70 16.27 -5.27
C HIS A 253 23.40 16.81 -5.88
N ILE A 254 23.15 18.10 -5.66
CA ILE A 254 22.15 18.91 -6.37
C ILE A 254 22.88 20.09 -7.00
N ASN A 255 22.75 20.26 -8.32
CA ASN A 255 23.45 21.29 -9.10
C ASN A 255 24.96 21.32 -8.82
N ASP A 256 25.58 20.13 -8.81
CA ASP A 256 27.00 19.92 -8.52
C ASP A 256 27.45 20.33 -7.10
N VAL A 257 26.51 20.72 -6.22
CA VAL A 257 26.76 21.01 -4.81
C VAL A 257 26.47 19.75 -3.97
N PRO A 258 27.42 19.28 -3.13
CA PRO A 258 27.19 18.13 -2.25
C PRO A 258 26.00 18.36 -1.30
N LEU A 259 25.20 17.31 -1.08
CA LEU A 259 24.15 17.35 -0.06
C LEU A 259 24.72 17.69 1.32
N GLY A 260 23.96 18.46 2.11
CA GLY A 260 24.38 18.93 3.44
C GLY A 260 25.21 20.22 3.42
N GLN A 261 25.67 20.66 2.23
CA GLN A 261 26.04 22.05 2.01
C GLN A 261 24.78 22.80 1.55
N GLY A 262 24.60 24.06 1.98
CA GLY A 262 23.43 24.85 1.59
C GLY A 262 23.30 24.87 0.07
N THR A 263 22.25 24.26 -0.45
CA THR A 263 21.93 24.26 -1.88
C THR A 263 21.22 25.56 -2.24
N ASP A 264 21.50 26.10 -3.42
CA ASP A 264 20.80 27.28 -3.94
C ASP A 264 19.29 27.01 -4.04
N ASN A 265 18.48 28.06 -3.89
CA ASN A 265 17.03 27.98 -4.01
C ASN A 265 16.64 27.41 -5.39
N LEU A 266 15.95 26.27 -5.39
CA LEU A 266 15.39 25.69 -6.60
C LEU A 266 14.22 26.56 -7.09
N SER A 267 14.34 27.11 -8.30
CA SER A 267 13.28 27.93 -8.90
C SER A 267 12.33 27.07 -9.73
N ALA A 268 11.05 27.41 -9.73
CA ALA A 268 10.06 26.74 -10.57
C ALA A 268 10.47 26.76 -12.04
N LEU A 269 10.25 25.64 -12.75
CA LEU A 269 10.61 25.43 -14.17
C LEU A 269 12.12 25.50 -14.48
N SER A 270 13.00 25.64 -13.48
CA SER A 270 14.45 25.58 -13.69
C SER A 270 14.91 24.12 -13.90
N HIS A 271 15.99 23.95 -14.66
CA HIS A 271 16.63 22.65 -14.78
C HIS A 271 17.48 22.38 -13.53
N VAL A 272 17.26 21.23 -12.90
CA VAL A 272 18.04 20.76 -11.76
C VAL A 272 18.86 19.57 -12.20
N LYS A 273 20.15 19.58 -11.87
CA LYS A 273 21.02 18.42 -12.05
C LYS A 273 21.07 17.64 -10.75
N LEU A 274 20.58 16.40 -10.78
CA LEU A 274 20.71 15.44 -9.70
C LEU A 274 21.86 14.49 -10.03
N SER A 275 22.74 14.22 -9.07
CA SER A 275 23.82 13.24 -9.23
C SER A 275 23.92 12.38 -7.99
N GLY A 276 24.24 11.11 -8.18
CA GLY A 276 24.18 10.09 -7.15
C GLY A 276 24.98 8.85 -7.52
N GLU A 277 24.92 7.87 -6.64
CA GLU A 277 25.57 6.58 -6.78
C GLU A 277 24.56 5.46 -6.60
N VAL A 278 24.82 4.33 -7.26
CA VAL A 278 24.08 3.09 -7.05
C VAL A 278 24.86 2.25 -6.06
N THR A 279 24.23 1.73 -5.02
CA THR A 279 24.89 0.96 -3.97
C THR A 279 24.25 -0.40 -3.76
N ASP A 280 25.04 -1.36 -3.29
CA ASP A 280 24.49 -2.57 -2.69
C ASP A 280 23.87 -2.27 -1.31
N VAL A 281 23.23 -3.27 -0.72
CA VAL A 281 22.60 -3.17 0.62
C VAL A 281 23.59 -2.85 1.75
N ASN A 282 24.90 -3.02 1.53
CA ASN A 282 25.94 -2.67 2.50
C ASN A 282 26.47 -1.24 2.28
N GLY A 283 25.91 -0.49 1.32
CA GLY A 283 26.36 0.84 0.95
C GLY A 283 27.61 0.88 0.06
N ASN A 284 28.05 -0.25 -0.50
CA ASN A 284 29.18 -0.27 -1.43
C ASN A 284 28.72 0.18 -2.83
N VAL A 285 29.48 1.06 -3.46
CA VAL A 285 29.17 1.55 -4.81
C VAL A 285 29.25 0.42 -5.85
N MET A 286 28.17 0.23 -6.61
CA MET A 286 28.08 -0.71 -7.73
C MET A 286 28.55 -0.05 -9.02
N THR A 287 29.81 -0.27 -9.41
CA THR A 287 30.42 0.38 -10.58
C THR A 287 30.04 -0.26 -11.93
N ASP A 288 29.48 -1.46 -11.91
CA ASP A 288 29.11 -2.26 -13.09
C ASP A 288 27.60 -2.31 -13.34
N TYR A 289 26.80 -1.58 -12.55
CA TYR A 289 25.36 -1.51 -12.75
C TYR A 289 25.00 -0.76 -14.03
N ASN A 290 24.13 -1.37 -14.84
CA ASN A 290 23.54 -0.75 -16.03
C ASN A 290 22.01 -0.83 -15.91
N GLY A 291 21.36 0.32 -15.79
CA GLY A 291 19.92 0.44 -15.63
C GLY A 291 19.42 1.84 -15.97
N THR A 292 18.11 2.02 -15.88
CA THR A 292 17.46 3.32 -16.09
C THR A 292 17.01 3.88 -14.75
N LEU A 293 17.46 5.08 -14.40
CA LEU A 293 16.92 5.84 -13.28
C LEU A 293 15.63 6.54 -13.72
N SER A 294 14.54 6.31 -13.00
CA SER A 294 13.24 6.98 -13.21
C SER A 294 12.87 7.78 -11.97
N THR A 295 12.48 9.03 -12.16
CA THR A 295 11.87 9.89 -11.14
C THR A 295 10.35 9.81 -11.24
#